data_AF-A0A514WRA2-F1
#
_entry.id   AF-A0A514WRA2-F1
#
_cell.length_a   1.000
_cell.length_b   1.000
_cell.length_c   1.000
_cell.angle_alpha   90.00
_cell.angle_beta   90.00
_cell.angle_gamma   90.00
#
_symmetry.space_group_name_H-M   'P 1'
#
loop_
_entity.id
_entity.type
_entity.pdbx_description
1 polymer ?
#
loop_
_entity_poly.entity_id
_entity_poly.type
_entity_poly.pdbx_seq_one_letter_code
_entity_poly.pdbx_strand_id
1 'polypeptide(L)'
;MAEIVSLIPRWASTWGELARTNALARSQCRCCGMQQRVDVSIQILRFGANGSPIDLRDKCMVVGCHGSVFYLVARTYGRQWITMDTHREPREAVAPGVNAVSLELGSRSSRSR
;
A
#
# COMPACT_ATOMS: atom_id res chain seq x y z
N MET A 1 23.06 10.23 17.03
CA MET A 1 22.23 10.28 15.81
C MET A 1 20.79 10.39 16.26
N ALA A 2 20.08 11.46 15.92
CA ALA A 2 18.69 11.65 16.32
C ALA A 2 17.81 10.65 15.55
N GLU A 3 17.18 9.73 16.26
CA GLU A 3 16.23 8.78 15.70
C GLU A 3 14.96 9.56 15.29
N ILE A 4 14.73 9.70 13.99
CA ILE A 4 13.52 10.34 13.47
C ILE A 4 12.38 9.36 13.73
N VAL A 5 11.69 9.54 14.85
CA VAL A 5 10.45 8.83 15.15
C VAL A 5 9.46 9.16 14.04
N SER A 6 9.08 8.16 13.25
CA SER A 6 8.06 8.34 12.23
C SER A 6 6.73 8.64 12.91
N LEU A 7 6.34 9.92 12.93
CA LEU A 7 5.06 10.34 13.49
C LEU A 7 3.94 9.89 12.56
N ILE A 8 3.27 8.81 12.95
CA ILE A 8 2.10 8.31 12.24
C ILE A 8 0.90 9.21 12.59
N PRO A 9 0.20 9.76 11.59
CA PRO A 9 -0.97 10.57 11.85
C PRO A 9 -2.03 9.78 12.62
N ARG A 10 -2.71 10.43 13.58
CA ARG A 10 -3.77 9.79 14.39
C ARG A 10 -4.87 9.13 13.55
N TRP A 11 -5.17 9.65 12.36
CA TRP A 11 -6.17 9.04 11.47
C TRP A 11 -5.74 7.70 10.87
N ALA A 12 -4.44 7.40 10.90
CA ALA A 12 -3.85 6.17 10.35
C ALA A 12 -3.43 5.18 11.44
N SER A 13 -3.64 5.50 12.72
CA SER A 13 -3.07 4.71 13.83
C SER A 13 -3.72 3.34 14.00
N THR A 14 -4.98 3.18 13.61
CA THR A 14 -5.70 1.91 13.74
C THR A 14 -6.60 1.65 12.53
N TRP A 15 -6.98 0.39 12.32
CA TRP A 15 -7.96 0.03 11.30
C TRP A 15 -9.31 0.71 11.50
N GLY A 16 -9.74 0.91 12.75
CA GLY A 16 -10.96 1.62 13.07
C GLY A 16 -10.92 3.10 12.66
N GLU A 17 -9.80 3.79 12.84
CA GLU A 17 -9.63 5.17 12.38
C GLU A 17 -9.61 5.26 10.85
N LEU A 18 -8.96 4.30 10.18
CA LEU A 18 -8.97 4.21 8.73
C LEU A 18 -10.40 4.03 8.19
N ALA A 19 -11.19 3.15 8.79
CA ALA A 19 -12.59 2.94 8.41
C ALA A 19 -13.43 4.21 8.66
N ARG A 20 -13.31 4.83 9.84
CA ARG A 20 -14.04 6.07 10.16
C ARG A 20 -13.77 7.20 9.18
N THR A 21 -12.55 7.28 8.66
CA THR A 21 -12.14 8.35 7.75
C THR A 21 -12.30 8.01 6.27
N ASN A 22 -12.86 6.84 5.95
CA ASN A 22 -12.92 6.30 4.57
C ASN A 22 -11.54 6.30 3.89
N ALA A 23 -10.50 6.00 4.66
CA ALA A 23 -9.14 5.90 4.16
C ALA A 23 -8.96 4.64 3.30
N LEU A 24 -8.01 4.72 2.37
CA LEU A 24 -7.62 3.63 1.50
C LEU A 24 -6.44 2.89 2.10
N ALA A 25 -6.44 1.56 2.00
CA ALA A 25 -5.33 0.71 2.42
C ALA A 25 -4.84 -0.18 1.27
N ARG A 26 -3.52 -0.41 1.25
CA ARG A 26 -2.85 -1.37 0.38
C ARG A 26 -1.81 -2.14 1.19
N SER A 27 -1.54 -3.37 0.78
CA SER A 27 -0.35 -4.11 1.22
C SER A 27 0.70 -4.07 0.12
N GLN A 28 1.97 -4.12 0.50
CA GLN A 28 3.10 -4.30 -0.42
C GLN A 28 4.06 -5.35 0.14
N CYS A 29 4.43 -6.32 -0.69
CA CYS A 29 5.44 -7.31 -0.29
C CYS A 29 6.84 -6.71 -0.31
N ARG A 30 7.62 -6.98 0.75
CA ARG A 30 9.03 -6.58 0.83
C ARG A 30 9.94 -7.34 -0.14
N CYS A 31 9.56 -8.56 -0.50
CA CYS A 31 10.39 -9.44 -1.33
C CYS A 31 10.11 -9.25 -2.82
N CYS A 32 8.85 -9.40 -3.26
CA CYS A 32 8.50 -9.33 -4.68
C CYS A 32 7.91 -7.97 -5.10
N GLY A 33 7.72 -7.03 -4.18
CA GLY A 33 7.18 -5.70 -4.48
C GLY A 33 5.69 -5.65 -4.82
N MET A 34 5.01 -6.79 -4.94
CA MET A 34 3.60 -6.87 -5.33
C MET A 34 2.73 -6.06 -4.37
N GLN A 35 1.89 -5.19 -4.94
CA GLN A 35 0.97 -4.33 -4.19
C GLN A 35 -0.48 -4.79 -4.39
N GLN A 36 -1.23 -4.93 -3.30
CA GLN A 36 -2.64 -5.35 -3.34
C GLN A 36 -3.52 -4.35 -2.61
N ARG A 37 -4.77 -4.20 -3.07
CA ARG A 37 -5.78 -3.45 -2.33
C ARG A 37 -6.18 -4.23 -1.09
N VAL A 38 -6.39 -3.52 0.01
CA VAL A 38 -6.80 -4.10 1.29
C VAL A 38 -8.15 -3.50 1.66
N ASP A 39 -9.12 -4.38 1.93
CA ASP A 39 -10.40 -3.99 2.51
C ASP A 39 -10.21 -3.78 4.02
N VAL A 40 -10.43 -2.54 4.47
CA VAL A 40 -10.27 -2.17 5.88
C VAL A 40 -11.22 -2.93 6.79
N SER A 41 -12.45 -3.22 6.35
CA SER A 41 -13.45 -3.95 7.13
C SER A 41 -13.00 -5.39 7.40
N ILE A 42 -12.38 -6.03 6.40
CA ILE A 42 -11.79 -7.37 6.56
C ILE A 42 -10.63 -7.35 7.56
N GLN A 43 -9.82 -6.29 7.56
CA GLN A 43 -8.73 -6.13 8.54
C GLN A 43 -9.25 -5.93 9.96
N ILE A 44 -10.33 -5.16 10.13
CA ILE A 44 -11.02 -5.01 11.42
C ILE A 44 -11.53 -6.36 11.93
N LEU A 45 -12.09 -7.20 11.06
CA LEU A 45 -12.54 -8.54 11.44
C LEU A 45 -11.39 -9.46 11.86
N ARG A 46 -10.23 -9.36 11.21
CA ARG A 46 -9.05 -10.19 11.50
C ARG A 46 -8.30 -9.75 12.75
N PHE A 47 -8.12 -8.45 12.92
CA PHE A 47 -7.18 -7.86 13.88
C PHE A 47 -7.83 -6.93 14.90
N GLY A 48 -9.13 -6.72 14.81
CA GLY A 48 -9.87 -5.78 15.65
C GLY A 48 -9.71 -4.32 15.20
N ALA A 49 -10.68 -3.48 15.58
CA ALA A 49 -10.69 -2.07 15.22
C ALA A 49 -9.54 -1.26 15.84
N ASN A 50 -8.99 -1.73 16.97
CA ASN A 50 -7.85 -1.11 17.64
C ASN A 50 -6.50 -1.64 17.13
N GLY A 51 -6.51 -2.64 16.24
CA GLY A 51 -5.29 -3.13 15.60
C GLY A 51 -4.64 -2.05 14.74
N SER A 52 -3.33 -1.95 14.83
CA SER A 52 -2.51 -0.98 14.09
C SER A 52 -1.96 -1.63 12.81
N PRO A 53 -2.08 -0.99 11.64
CA PRO A 53 -1.46 -1.48 10.41
C PRO A 53 0.06 -1.62 10.48
N ILE A 54 0.73 -0.95 11.43
CA ILE A 54 2.18 -0.94 11.56
C ILE A 54 2.73 -2.20 12.25
N ASP A 55 1.95 -2.76 13.16
CA ASP A 55 2.38 -3.88 14.02
C ASP A 55 2.08 -5.24 13.40
N LEU A 56 1.42 -5.24 12.24
CA LEU A 56 0.93 -6.46 11.60
C LEU A 56 1.93 -7.02 10.60
N ARG A 57 2.01 -8.36 10.58
CA ARG A 57 2.96 -9.12 9.78
C ARG A 57 2.24 -10.20 8.98
N ASP A 58 1.53 -9.77 7.94
CA ASP A 58 0.94 -10.68 6.96
C ASP A 58 2.00 -11.25 6.01
N LYS A 59 1.73 -12.44 5.46
CA LYS A 59 2.55 -13.05 4.41
C LYS A 59 2.12 -12.58 3.03
N CYS A 60 3.04 -12.60 2.07
CA CYS A 60 2.72 -12.37 0.68
C CYS A 60 1.77 -13.48 0.18
N MET A 61 0.72 -13.07 -0.54
CA MET A 61 -0.25 -14.00 -1.13
C MET A 61 0.16 -14.47 -2.55
N VAL A 62 1.29 -13.98 -3.08
CA VAL A 62 1.80 -14.43 -4.38
C VAL A 62 2.37 -15.83 -4.23
N VAL A 63 1.89 -16.76 -5.06
CA VAL A 63 2.37 -18.15 -5.08
C VAL A 63 3.89 -18.16 -5.34
N GLY A 64 4.63 -18.88 -4.50
CA GLY A 64 6.08 -18.98 -4.56
C GLY A 64 6.84 -17.85 -3.85
N CYS A 65 6.16 -16.79 -3.41
CA CYS A 65 6.77 -15.74 -2.58
C CYS A 65 6.59 -16.04 -1.09
N HIS A 66 7.69 -16.03 -0.33
CA HIS A 66 7.68 -16.29 1.11
C HIS A 66 7.88 -15.02 1.96
N GLY A 67 7.85 -13.85 1.31
CA GLY A 67 8.05 -12.55 1.95
C GLY A 67 6.91 -12.15 2.88
N SER A 68 7.17 -11.15 3.72
CA SER A 68 6.12 -10.44 4.47
C SER A 68 5.66 -9.20 3.71
N VAL A 69 4.48 -8.70 4.09
CA VAL A 69 3.96 -7.43 3.60
C VAL A 69 4.05 -6.35 4.67
N PHE A 70 4.09 -5.09 4.24
CA PHE A 70 3.77 -3.91 5.04
C PHE A 70 2.58 -3.20 4.41
N TYR A 71 1.99 -2.25 5.12
CA TYR A 71 0.82 -1.53 4.62
C TYR A 71 1.15 -0.12 4.17
N LEU A 72 0.38 0.38 3.21
CA LEU A 72 0.35 1.77 2.81
C LEU A 72 -1.07 2.28 2.97
N VAL A 73 -1.21 3.52 3.43
CA VAL A 73 -2.51 4.14 3.66
C VAL A 73 -2.59 5.53 3.04
N ALA A 74 -3.75 5.89 2.52
CA ALA A 74 -4.02 7.23 2.02
C ALA A 74 -5.38 7.69 2.56
N ARG A 75 -5.46 8.96 2.98
CA ARG A 75 -6.69 9.47 3.62
C ARG A 75 -7.92 9.41 2.70
N THR A 76 -7.71 9.58 1.39
CA THR A 76 -8.73 9.38 0.35
C THR A 76 -8.04 9.28 -1.02
N TYR A 77 -8.81 9.10 -2.09
CA TYR A 77 -8.31 9.08 -3.46
C TYR A 77 -7.55 10.37 -3.82
N GLY A 78 -6.49 10.23 -4.60
CA GLY A 78 -5.64 11.35 -5.03
C GLY A 78 -4.76 11.96 -3.94
N ARG A 79 -4.78 11.44 -2.71
CA ARG A 79 -3.90 11.88 -1.62
C ARG A 79 -2.62 11.05 -1.56
N GLN A 80 -1.63 11.62 -0.90
CA GLN A 80 -0.34 10.97 -0.67
C GLN A 80 -0.51 9.67 0.15
N TRP A 81 0.20 8.64 -0.29
CA TRP A 81 0.31 7.37 0.45
C TRP A 81 1.39 7.49 1.52
N ILE A 82 1.06 7.01 2.72
CA ILE A 82 1.96 6.92 3.86
C ILE A 82 2.30 5.44 4.06
N THR A 83 3.58 5.15 4.22
CA THR A 83 4.08 3.81 4.51
C THR A 83 3.92 3.53 6.00
N MET A 84 3.20 2.46 6.32
CA MET A 84 2.98 1.95 7.67
C MET A 84 3.98 0.81 7.91
N ASP A 85 5.22 1.19 8.18
CA ASP A 85 6.32 0.25 8.40
C ASP A 85 7.25 0.75 9.51
N THR A 86 7.52 -0.11 10.49
CA THR A 86 8.48 0.12 11.58
C THR A 86 9.92 -0.16 11.18
N HIS A 87 10.14 -0.99 10.17
CA HIS A 87 11.45 -1.33 9.62
C HIS A 87 11.75 -0.44 8.42
N ARG A 88 11.91 0.86 8.67
CA ARG A 88 12.44 1.77 7.65
C ARG A 88 13.93 1.48 7.49
N GLU A 89 14.30 0.58 6.60
CA GLU A 89 15.61 0.69 5.97
C GLU A 89 15.65 1.98 5.14
N PRO A 90 16.78 2.71 5.08
CA PRO A 90 16.91 3.88 4.23
C PRO A 90 16.55 3.48 2.79
N ARG A 91 15.55 4.15 2.22
CA ARG A 91 15.19 3.96 0.81
C ARG A 91 16.38 4.42 -0.03
N GLU A 92 17.18 3.49 -0.56
CA GLU A 92 17.69 3.72 -1.91
C GLU A 92 16.47 3.71 -2.82
N ALA A 93 16.34 4.77 -3.62
CA ALA A 93 15.20 4.97 -4.49
C ALA A 93 15.14 3.81 -5.49
N VAL A 94 14.25 2.84 -5.24
CA VAL A 94 13.88 1.86 -6.25
C VAL A 94 13.22 2.65 -7.39
N ALA A 95 13.88 2.64 -8.55
CA ALA A 95 13.39 3.27 -9.77
C ALA A 95 11.94 2.85 -10.05
N PRO A 96 11.12 3.71 -10.68
CA PRO A 96 9.75 3.37 -11.05
C PRO A 96 9.77 2.06 -11.84
N GLY A 97 9.10 1.03 -11.31
CA GLY A 97 8.98 -0.26 -11.98
C GLY A 97 8.40 -0.07 -13.38
N VAL A 98 9.22 -0.35 -14.38
CA VAL A 98 8.93 -0.31 -15.81
C VAL A 98 7.94 -1.42 -16.15
N ASN A 99 6.66 -1.25 -15.79
CA ASN A 99 5.58 -2.16 -16.22
C ASN A 99 4.26 -1.40 -16.41
N ALA A 100 4.31 -0.21 -17.00
CA ALA A 100 3.13 0.35 -17.67
C ALA A 100 3.22 -0.06 -19.13
N VAL A 101 2.73 -1.26 -19.46
CA VAL A 101 2.42 -1.58 -20.86
C VAL A 101 1.19 -0.72 -21.21
N SER A 102 1.43 0.37 -21.91
CA SER A 102 0.38 1.07 -22.64
C SER A 102 -0.18 0.09 -23.67
N LEU A 103 -1.37 -0.47 -23.41
CA LEU A 103 -2.19 -1.03 -24.47
C LEU A 103 -2.59 0.13 -25.38
N GLU A 104 -1.82 0.35 -26.44
CA GLU A 104 -2.23 1.20 -27.56
C GLU A 104 -3.46 0.54 -28.21
N LEU A 105 -4.65 0.93 -27.76
CA LEU A 105 -5.89 0.66 -28.47
C LEU A 105 -5.81 1.41 -29.80
N GLY A 106 -5.48 0.68 -30.87
CA GLY A 106 -5.41 1.20 -32.23
C GLY A 106 -6.71 1.89 -32.62
N SER A 107 -6.67 3.22 -32.68
CA SER A 107 -7.73 4.01 -33.29
C SER A 107 -7.71 3.78 -34.80
N ARG A 108 -8.75 3.13 -35.31
CA ARG A 108 -9.15 3.24 -36.72
C ARG A 108 -9.39 4.71 -37.06
N SER A 109 -8.58 5.30 -37.92
CA SER A 109 -9.06 6.22 -38.97
C SER A 109 -7.94 6.63 -39.93
N SER A 110 -8.09 6.30 -41.22
CA SER A 110 -7.78 7.25 -42.28
C SER A 110 -8.62 6.94 -43.50
N ARG A 111 -9.58 7.83 -43.77
CA ARG A 111 -10.23 7.99 -45.08
C ARG A 111 -9.23 8.57 -46.09
N SER A 112 -9.39 8.12 -47.34
CA SER A 112 -9.19 8.82 -48.63
C SER A 112 -7.83 9.46 -48.95
N ARG A 113 -7.19 8.99 -50.03
CA ARG A 113 -7.44 9.44 -51.40
C ARG A 113 -7.07 8.36 -52.40
#